data_AF-A0A1M5MJR5-F1
#
_entry.id   AF-A0A1M5MJR5-F1
#
_cell.length_a   1.000
_cell.length_b   1.000
_cell.length_c   1.000
_cell.angle_alpha   90.00
_cell.angle_beta   90.00
_cell.angle_gamma   90.00
#
_symmetry.space_group_name_H-M   'P 1'
#
loop_
_entity.id
_entity.type
_entity.pdbx_description
1 polymer ?
#
loop_
_entity_poly.entity_id
_entity_poly.type
_entity_poly.pdbx_seq_one_letter_code
_entity_poly.pdbx_strand_id
1 'polypeptide(L)' 'MLLITCPVTRADELVADRRIRSVTNHPTHVALAVECPSCGSVHVYRTGRRWESREAAPAAAAARPAPELARA' A
#
# COMPACT_ATOMS: atom_id res chain seq x y z
N MET A 1 -8.99 -6.65 -5.29
CA MET A 1 -9.98 -6.83 -4.21
C MET A 1 -9.24 -7.05 -2.89
N LEU A 2 -9.81 -6.63 -1.76
CA LEU A 2 -9.20 -6.72 -0.42
C LEU A 2 -10.18 -7.38 0.57
N LEU A 3 -9.72 -8.41 1.27
CA LEU A 3 -10.47 -9.00 2.39
C LEU A 3 -10.18 -8.18 3.66
N ILE A 4 -11.21 -7.71 4.34
CA ILE A 4 -11.11 -6.99 5.60
C ILE A 4 -12.03 -7.60 6.65
N THR A 5 -11.72 -7.41 7.92
CA THR A 5 -12.68 -7.62 9.01
C THR A 5 -13.23 -6.27 9.42
N CYS A 6 -14.55 -6.09 9.36
CA CYS A 6 -15.19 -4.86 9.79
C CYS A 6 -15.02 -4.67 11.31
N PRO A 7 -14.44 -3.57 11.80
CA PRO A 7 -14.28 -3.32 13.24
C PRO A 7 -15.61 -3.13 13.97
N VAL A 8 -16.69 -2.79 13.25
CA VAL A 8 -18.03 -2.56 13.81
C VAL A 8 -18.82 -3.86 13.90
N THR A 9 -19.01 -4.54 12.77
CA THR A 9 -19.86 -5.74 12.68
C THR A 9 -19.10 -7.05 12.92
N ARG A 10 -17.77 -7.01 12.90
CA ARG A 10 -16.86 -8.17 12.93
C ARG A 10 -17.06 -9.16 11.78
N ALA A 11 -17.82 -8.77 10.75
CA ALA A 11 -17.97 -9.55 9.53
C ALA A 11 -16.70 -9.43 8.67
N ASP A 12 -16.33 -10.54 8.03
CA ASP A 12 -15.32 -10.54 6.99
C ASP A 12 -15.96 -10.16 5.66
N GLU A 13 -15.41 -9.13 5.01
CA GLU A 13 -15.96 -8.54 3.80
C GLU A 13 -14.93 -8.51 2.68
N LEU A 14 -15.33 -8.95 1.50
CA LEU A 14 -14.51 -8.86 0.30
C LEU A 14 -14.81 -7.56 -0.45
N VAL A 15 -13.92 -6.58 -0.31
CA VAL A 15 -14.11 -5.24 -0.85
C VAL A 15 -13.48 -5.10 -2.23
N ALA A 16 -14.26 -4.54 -3.17
CA ALA A 16 -13.79 -4.25 -4.52
C ALA A 16 -12.84 -3.05 -4.55
N ASP A 17 -11.86 -3.05 -5.46
CA ASP A 17 -10.80 -2.04 -5.50
C ASP A 17 -11.31 -0.60 -5.66
N ARG A 18 -12.44 -0.41 -6.36
CA ARG A 18 -13.12 0.89 -6.50
C ARG A 18 -13.55 1.53 -5.17
N ARG A 19 -13.61 0.75 -4.09
CA ARG A 19 -13.96 1.20 -2.72
C ARG A 19 -12.74 1.36 -1.82
N ILE A 20 -11.54 1.27 -2.37
CA ILE A 20 -10.27 1.36 -1.67
C ILE A 20 -9.54 2.61 -2.16
N ARG A 21 -9.11 3.47 -1.24
CA ARG A 21 -8.29 4.65 -1.53
C ARG A 21 -7.04 4.63 -0.65
N SER A 22 -5.87 4.91 -1.20
CA SER A 22 -4.67 5.14 -0.40
C SER A 22 -4.75 6.50 0.29
N VAL A 23 -4.59 6.54 1.61
CA VAL A 23 -4.59 7.78 2.40
C VAL A 23 -3.18 8.33 2.53
N THR A 24 -2.25 7.47 2.92
CA THR A 24 -0.85 7.85 3.13
C THR A 24 0.04 6.68 2.76
N ASN A 25 1.05 6.97 1.95
CA ASN A 25 2.12 6.03 1.64
C ASN A 25 3.23 6.23 2.68
N HIS A 26 3.36 5.31 3.63
CA HIS A 26 4.47 5.33 4.58
C HIS A 26 5.63 4.50 4.04
N PRO A 27 6.88 4.77 4.47
CA PRO A 27 8.03 4.01 3.99
C PRO A 27 7.94 2.49 4.22
N THR A 28 7.19 2.04 5.23
CA THR A 28 7.09 0.62 5.62
C THR A 28 5.73 -0.01 5.34
N HIS A 29 4.71 0.78 5.01
CA HIS A 29 3.34 0.31 4.81
C HIS A 29 2.49 1.36 4.10
N VAL A 30 1.35 0.98 3.56
CA VAL A 30 0.37 1.91 3.01
C VAL A 30 -0.86 1.91 3.90
N ALA A 31 -1.33 3.11 4.28
CA ALA A 31 -2.63 3.29 4.89
C ALA A 31 -3.72 3.35 3.80
N LEU A 32 -4.69 2.45 3.87
CA LEU A 32 -5.81 2.34 2.94
C LEU A 32 -7.11 2.72 3.65
N ALA A 33 -7.82 3.72 3.14
CA ALA A 33 -9.22 3.96 3.46
C ALA A 33 -10.09 3.01 2.64
N VAL A 34 -10.98 2.29 3.33
CA VAL A 34 -11.86 1.28 2.75
C VAL A 34 -13.29 1.59 3.14
N GLU A 35 -14.16 1.77 2.14
CA GLU A 35 -15.60 1.89 2.34
C GLU A 35 -16.19 0.48 2.58
N CYS A 36 -16.55 0.19 3.82
CA CYS A 36 -17.03 -1.13 4.23
C CYS A 36 -18.50 -1.35 3.79
N PRO A 37 -18.81 -2.44 3.07
CA PRO A 37 -20.16 -2.71 2.57
C PRO A 37 -21.17 -3.04 3.68
N SER A 38 -20.78 -3.67 4.78
CA SER A 38 -21.75 -4.09 5.82
C SER A 38 -22.05 -3.03 6.88
N CYS A 39 -21.15 -2.11 7.19
CA CYS A 39 -21.43 -1.01 8.12
C CYS A 39 -21.58 0.37 7.45
N GLY A 40 -21.30 0.47 6.13
CA GLY A 40 -21.34 1.73 5.37
C GLY A 40 -20.30 2.78 5.78
N SER A 41 -19.42 2.46 6.73
CA SER A 41 -18.41 3.38 7.25
C SER A 41 -17.07 3.24 6.51
N VAL A 42 -16.25 4.29 6.58
CA VAL A 42 -14.86 4.25 6.08
C VAL A 42 -13.93 3.81 7.21
N HIS A 43 -13.11 2.80 6.94
CA HIS A 43 -12.12 2.29 7.88
C HIS A 43 -10.72 2.38 7.29
N VAL A 44 -9.72 2.67 8.14
CA VAL A 44 -8.32 2.71 7.72
C VAL A 44 -7.65 1.38 8.07
N TYR A 45 -7.21 0.66 7.05
CA TYR A 45 -6.39 -0.53 7.17
C TYR A 45 -4.96 -0.23 6.78
N ARG A 46 -4.01 -0.96 7.34
CA ARG A 46 -2.60 -0.88 6.95
C ARG A 46 -2.26 -2.11 6.13
N THR A 47 -1.65 -1.94 4.97
CA THR A 47 -1.12 -3.08 4.21
C THR A 47 0.08 -3.64 4.97
N GLY A 48 -0.16 -4.70 5.73
CA GLY A 48 0.89 -5.40 6.45
C GLY A 48 1.65 -6.35 5.53
N ARG A 49 2.73 -5.89 4.88
CA ARG A 49 3.90 -6.71 4.53
C ARG A 49 5.17 -5.86 4.54
N ARG A 50 5.82 -5.87 5.72
CA ARG A 50 7.25 -5.79 6.02
C ARG A 50 8.16 -5.46 4.82
N TRP A 51 8.57 -4.20 4.73
CA TRP A 51 9.73 -3.78 3.93
C TRP A 51 11.06 -4.40 4.44
N GLU A 52 11.07 -5.14 5.56
CA GLU A 52 12.29 -5.79 6.06
C GLU A 52 12.80 -6.92 5.12
N SER A 53 12.04 -7.33 4.10
CA SER A 53 12.62 -8.11 2.99
C SER A 53 13.53 -7.28 2.05
N ARG A 54 13.62 -5.96 2.24
CA ARG A 54 14.62 -5.08 1.59
C ARG A 54 15.85 -4.82 2.48
N GLU A 55 16.03 -5.53 3.59
CA GLU A 55 17.38 -5.64 4.18
C GLU A 55 18.27 -6.63 3.41
N ALA A 56 17.69 -7.47 2.54
CA ALA A 56 18.44 -8.33 1.62
C ALA A 56 18.64 -7.70 0.22
N ALA A 57 18.43 -6.39 0.07
CA ALA A 57 18.91 -5.67 -1.11
C ALA A 57 20.31 -5.13 -0.78
N PRO A 58 21.39 -5.58 -1.46
CA PRO A 58 22.68 -4.93 -1.30
C PRO A 58 22.50 -3.43 -1.56
N ALA A 59 23.12 -2.63 -0.69
CA ALA A 59 23.10 -1.18 -0.70
C ALA A 59 22.96 -0.64 -2.11
N ALA A 60 21.99 0.27 -2.28
CA ALA A 60 21.78 1.06 -3.48
C ALA A 60 23.10 1.21 -4.24
N ALA A 61 23.23 0.52 -5.38
CA ALA A 61 24.28 0.82 -6.32
C ALA A 61 24.17 2.32 -6.55
N ALA A 62 25.19 3.07 -6.10
CA ALA A 62 25.23 4.51 -6.25
C ALA A 62 24.83 4.82 -7.69
N ALA A 63 23.77 5.62 -7.86
CA ALA A 63 23.25 5.96 -9.17
C ALA A 63 24.41 6.49 -10.01
N ARG A 64 24.90 5.66 -10.95
CA ARG A 64 25.93 6.10 -11.88
C ARG A 64 25.27 7.17 -12.75
N PRO A 65 25.88 8.35 -12.90
CA PRO A 65 25.38 9.34 -13.84
C PRO A 65 25.32 8.68 -15.22
N ALA A 66 24.15 8.77 -15.86
CA ALA A 66 24.00 8.35 -17.25
C ALA A 66 24.88 9.25 -18.12
N PRO A 67 25.59 8.71 -19.13
CA PRO A 67 26.33 9.54 -20.06
C PRO A 67 25.36 10.49 -20.78
N GLU A 68 25.76 11.75 -20.87
CA GLU A 68 25.03 12.79 -21.58
C GLU A 68 24.87 12.38 -23.05
N LEU A 69 23.64 12.41 -23.56
CA LEU A 69 23.37 12.21 -24.98
C LEU A 69 23.88 13.44 -25.73
N ALA A 70 25.13 13.37 -26.19
CA ALA A 70 25.68 14.36 -27.10
C ALA A 70 24.81 14.39 -28.36
N ARG A 71 24.15 15.52 -28.60
CA ARG A 71 23.53 15.80 -29.91
C ARG A 71 24.65 16.10 -30.90
N ALA A 72 24.64 15.37 -32.01
CA ALA A 72 25.48 15.62 -33.18
C ALA A 72 25.12 16.95 -33.87
#